data_AF-A0A485NVL3-F1
#
_entry.id   AF-A0A485NVL3-F1
#
_cell.length_a   1.000
_cell.length_b   1.000
_cell.length_c   1.000
_cell.angle_alpha   90.00
_cell.angle_beta   90.00
_cell.angle_gamma   90.00
#
_symmetry.space_group_name_H-M   'P 1'
#
loop_
_entity.id
_entity.type
_entity.pdbx_description
1 polymer ?
#
loop_
_entity_poly.entity_id
_entity_poly.type
_entity_poly.pdbx_seq_one_letter_code
_entity_poly.pdbx_strand_id
1 'polypeptide(L)'
;MINFSAFLGAATMYTRYKIVEKQNQTSYFSTPVFNLVSLVLGLVGCIGMGIVANFQELAVPLVHDGGALLAFVCGVVYTLLQSVISYKSCPQWNSLSTCHVRMAISAVSCAAVVPMIACASLISITKLEWNPKEKSVTLRISTEINDDI
;
A
#
# COMPACT_ATOMS: atom_id res chain seq x y z
N MET A 1 -12.63 13.50 -5.69
CA MET A 1 -11.52 13.42 -6.68
C MET A 1 -10.83 12.05 -6.65
N ILE A 2 -10.41 11.55 -5.48
CA ILE A 2 -9.62 10.30 -5.35
C ILE A 2 -10.34 9.05 -5.89
N ASN A 3 -11.66 8.91 -5.70
CA ASN A 3 -12.44 7.79 -6.28
C ASN A 3 -12.34 7.71 -7.82
N PHE A 4 -12.36 8.85 -8.50
CA PHE A 4 -12.23 8.90 -9.96
C PHE A 4 -10.80 8.53 -10.40
N SER A 5 -9.80 9.02 -9.66
CA SER A 5 -8.40 8.64 -9.88
C SER A 5 -8.15 7.16 -9.65
N ALA A 6 -8.80 6.54 -8.65
CA ALA A 6 -8.70 5.12 -8.39
C ALA A 6 -9.27 4.29 -9.56
N PHE A 7 -10.40 4.71 -10.14
CA PHE A 7 -10.98 4.07 -11.32
C PHE A 7 -10.08 4.19 -12.56
N LEU A 8 -9.58 5.39 -12.84
CA LEU A 8 -8.61 5.62 -13.93
C LEU A 8 -7.31 4.83 -13.72
N GLY A 9 -6.87 4.71 -12.47
CA GLY A 9 -5.73 3.89 -12.08
C GLY A 9 -5.96 2.41 -12.42
N ALA A 10 -7.12 1.86 -12.03
CA ALA A 10 -7.49 0.48 -12.35
C ALA A 10 -7.56 0.23 -13.86
N ALA A 11 -8.17 1.15 -14.63
CA ALA A 11 -8.22 1.07 -16.08
C ALA A 11 -6.82 1.11 -16.72
N THR A 12 -5.92 1.94 -16.19
CA THR A 12 -4.53 2.03 -16.63
C THR A 12 -3.77 0.73 -16.35
N MET A 13 -3.92 0.16 -15.15
CA MET A 13 -3.30 -1.11 -14.76
C MET A 13 -3.78 -2.27 -15.66
N TYR A 14 -5.08 -2.33 -15.95
CA TYR A 14 -5.64 -3.31 -16.86
C TYR A 14 -5.11 -3.17 -18.29
N THR A 15 -5.00 -1.93 -18.79
CA THR A 15 -4.42 -1.66 -20.11
C THR A 15 -2.96 -2.12 -20.18
N ARG A 16 -2.18 -1.86 -19.12
CA ARG A 16 -0.79 -2.33 -19.01
C ARG A 16 -0.70 -3.86 -18.99
N TYR A 17 -1.59 -4.53 -18.24
CA TYR A 17 -1.68 -5.99 -18.24
C TYR A 17 -1.87 -6.53 -19.66
N LYS A 18 -2.81 -5.96 -20.44
CA LYS A 18 -3.08 -6.39 -21.82
C LYS A 18 -1.90 -6.15 -22.77
N ILE A 19 -1.20 -5.03 -22.62
CA ILE A 19 0.01 -4.74 -23.41
C ILE A 19 1.09 -5.79 -23.12
N VAL A 20 1.37 -6.05 -21.84
CA VAL A 20 2.38 -7.05 -21.42
C VAL A 20 1.99 -8.45 -21.87
N GLU A 21 0.72 -8.84 -21.75
CA GLU A 21 0.20 -10.14 -22.21
C GLU A 21 0.48 -10.32 -23.71
N LYS A 22 0.19 -9.31 -24.54
CA LYS A 22 0.45 -9.35 -25.98
C LYS A 22 1.94 -9.40 -26.31
N GLN A 23 2.76 -8.61 -25.62
CA GLN A 23 4.22 -8.65 -25.79
C GLN A 23 4.80 -10.01 -25.40
N ASN A 24 4.26 -10.62 -24.36
CA ASN A 24 4.72 -11.90 -23.87
C ASN A 24 4.39 -13.06 -24.82
N GLN A 25 3.26 -13.01 -25.53
CA GLN A 25 2.95 -13.99 -26.58
C GLN A 25 3.93 -13.95 -27.75
N THR A 26 4.49 -12.78 -28.05
CA THR A 26 5.44 -12.60 -29.16
C THR A 26 6.88 -12.96 -28.78
N SER A 27 7.30 -12.72 -27.53
CA SER A 27 8.71 -12.86 -27.13
C SER A 27 8.97 -13.78 -25.93
N TYR A 28 7.95 -14.41 -25.34
CA TYR A 28 8.05 -15.40 -24.25
C TYR A 28 9.03 -15.03 -23.12
N PHE A 29 9.06 -13.75 -22.72
CA PHE A 29 10.06 -13.24 -21.78
C PHE A 29 9.62 -13.32 -20.31
N SER A 30 8.32 -13.49 -20.03
CA SER A 30 7.77 -13.51 -18.66
C SER A 30 6.68 -14.56 -18.50
N THR A 31 6.49 -15.06 -17.28
CA THR A 31 5.39 -15.97 -16.98
C THR A 31 4.07 -15.19 -16.91
N PRO A 32 3.00 -15.61 -17.61
CA PRO A 32 1.71 -14.90 -17.62
C PRO A 32 1.10 -14.76 -16.21
N VAL A 33 1.40 -15.71 -15.31
CA VAL A 33 1.01 -15.67 -13.89
C VAL A 33 1.53 -14.42 -13.19
N PHE A 34 2.77 -14.01 -13.46
CA PHE A 34 3.39 -12.85 -12.79
C PHE A 34 2.71 -11.53 -13.20
N ASN A 35 2.29 -11.43 -14.47
CA ASN A 35 1.52 -10.30 -14.96
C ASN A 35 0.12 -10.25 -14.32
N LEU A 36 -0.54 -11.41 -14.17
CA LEU A 36 -1.84 -11.50 -13.51
C LEU A 36 -1.76 -11.14 -12.02
N VAL A 37 -0.76 -11.65 -11.30
CA VAL A 37 -0.53 -11.32 -9.88
C VAL A 37 -0.31 -9.82 -9.70
N SER A 38 0.49 -9.21 -10.59
CA SER A 38 0.70 -7.76 -10.62
C SER A 38 -0.62 -7.01 -10.79
N LEU A 39 -1.47 -7.41 -11.75
CA LEU A 39 -2.79 -6.79 -11.95
C LEU A 39 -3.67 -6.89 -10.71
N VAL A 40 -3.76 -8.07 -10.09
CA VAL A 40 -4.58 -8.28 -8.89
C VAL A 40 -4.11 -7.37 -7.76
N LEU A 41 -2.79 -7.31 -7.51
CA LEU A 41 -2.23 -6.42 -6.49
C LEU A 41 -2.51 -4.95 -6.80
N GLY A 42 -2.38 -4.52 -8.06
CA GLY A 42 -2.73 -3.16 -8.47
C GLY A 42 -4.20 -2.82 -8.20
N LEU A 43 -5.12 -3.72 -8.54
CA LEU A 43 -6.56 -3.52 -8.30
C LEU A 43 -6.89 -3.48 -6.81
N VAL A 44 -6.27 -4.33 -5.99
CA VAL A 44 -6.40 -4.28 -4.53
C VAL A 44 -5.89 -2.94 -3.99
N GLY A 45 -4.79 -2.40 -4.53
CA GLY A 45 -4.32 -1.05 -4.21
C GLY A 45 -5.32 0.04 -4.56
N CYS A 46 -5.99 -0.04 -5.72
CA CYS A 46 -7.06 0.88 -6.10
C CYS A 46 -8.28 0.80 -5.17
N ILE A 47 -8.62 -0.39 -4.67
CA ILE A 47 -9.66 -0.56 -3.64
C ILE A 47 -9.23 0.16 -2.35
N GLY A 48 -7.98 0.00 -1.92
CA GLY A 48 -7.40 0.73 -0.78
C GLY A 48 -7.54 2.25 -0.93
N MET A 49 -7.21 2.79 -2.12
CA MET A 49 -7.40 4.22 -2.42
C MET A 49 -8.88 4.65 -2.36
N GLY A 50 -9.81 3.78 -2.75
CA GLY A 50 -11.24 4.01 -2.59
C GLY A 50 -11.68 4.05 -1.13
N ILE A 51 -11.14 3.17 -0.28
CA ILE A 51 -11.41 3.18 1.17
C ILE A 51 -10.94 4.50 1.79
N VAL A 52 -9.69 4.89 1.52
CA VAL A 52 -9.10 6.17 1.97
C VAL A 52 -9.93 7.38 1.51
N ALA A 53 -10.52 7.32 0.31
CA ALA A 53 -11.32 8.39 -0.26
C ALA A 53 -12.72 8.55 0.37
N ASN A 54 -13.32 7.44 0.82
CA ASN A 54 -14.69 7.44 1.34
C ASN A 54 -14.74 7.48 2.87
N PHE A 55 -13.72 6.96 3.55
CA PHE A 55 -13.61 6.97 5.00
C PHE A 55 -12.56 7.99 5.41
N GLN A 56 -13.02 9.11 5.97
CA GLN A 56 -12.14 10.16 6.47
C GLN A 56 -11.45 9.72 7.76
N GLU A 57 -10.20 10.13 7.91
CA GLU A 57 -9.35 9.92 9.08
C GLU A 57 -10.06 10.32 10.40
N LEU A 58 -10.85 11.39 10.38
CA LEU A 58 -11.51 11.95 11.57
C LEU A 58 -12.73 11.15 12.06
N ALA A 59 -13.37 10.36 11.18
CA ALA A 59 -14.58 9.62 11.52
C ALA A 59 -14.27 8.17 11.93
N VAL A 60 -13.42 7.49 11.15
CA VAL A 60 -13.04 6.09 11.37
C VAL A 60 -11.55 5.88 11.06
N PRO A 61 -10.64 6.40 11.90
CA PRO A 61 -9.20 6.40 11.65
C PRO A 61 -8.63 4.99 11.41
N LEU A 62 -9.15 3.99 12.12
CA LEU A 62 -8.72 2.59 11.96
C LEU A 62 -8.94 2.05 10.53
N VAL A 63 -10.08 2.39 9.92
CA VAL A 63 -10.42 1.94 8.56
C VAL A 63 -9.65 2.74 7.52
N HIS A 64 -9.47 4.04 7.78
CA HIS A 64 -8.66 4.93 6.94
C HIS A 64 -7.19 4.46 6.86
N ASP A 65 -6.57 4.23 8.01
CA ASP A 65 -5.18 3.76 8.12
C ASP A 65 -5.00 2.38 7.50
N GLY A 66 -5.97 1.48 7.70
CA GLY A 66 -5.98 0.17 7.04
C GLY A 66 -6.07 0.28 5.51
N GLY A 67 -6.92 1.19 5.01
CA GLY A 67 -7.02 1.48 3.57
C GLY A 67 -5.73 2.07 3.00
N ALA A 68 -5.08 2.97 3.74
CA ALA A 68 -3.82 3.59 3.34
C ALA A 68 -2.69 2.55 3.28
N LEU A 69 -2.57 1.69 4.31
CA LEU A 69 -1.59 0.61 4.33
C LEU A 69 -1.80 -0.34 3.14
N LEU A 70 -3.05 -0.73 2.87
CA LEU A 70 -3.38 -1.60 1.73
C LEU A 70 -3.01 -0.94 0.39
N ALA A 71 -3.35 0.33 0.20
CA ALA A 71 -3.06 1.08 -1.01
C ALA A 71 -1.54 1.18 -1.28
N PHE A 72 -0.77 1.53 -0.25
CA PHE A 72 0.67 1.71 -0.39
C PHE A 72 1.41 0.38 -0.55
N VAL A 73 1.14 -0.61 0.30
CA VAL A 73 1.84 -1.91 0.23
C VAL A 73 1.55 -2.59 -1.11
N CYS A 74 0.28 -2.71 -1.49
CA CYS A 74 -0.07 -3.32 -2.78
C CYS A 74 0.45 -2.50 -3.97
N GLY A 75 0.43 -1.16 -3.86
CA GLY A 75 0.99 -0.27 -4.87
C GLY A 75 2.50 -0.44 -5.07
N VAL A 76 3.28 -0.57 -4.00
CA VAL A 76 4.74 -0.79 -4.07
C VAL A 76 5.06 -2.16 -4.65
N VAL A 77 4.36 -3.21 -4.21
CA VAL A 77 4.58 -4.55 -4.78
C VAL A 77 4.22 -4.55 -6.26
N TYR A 78 3.10 -3.92 -6.66
CA TYR A 78 2.76 -3.73 -8.06
C TYR A 78 3.89 -3.03 -8.83
N THR A 79 4.37 -1.86 -8.38
CA THR A 79 5.43 -1.13 -9.10
C THR A 79 6.72 -1.93 -9.22
N LEU A 80 7.11 -2.69 -8.18
CA LEU A 80 8.26 -3.59 -8.22
C LEU A 80 8.11 -4.73 -9.24
N LEU A 81 6.97 -5.45 -9.21
CA LEU A 81 6.68 -6.53 -10.16
C LEU A 81 6.70 -5.99 -11.60
N GLN A 82 6.07 -4.84 -11.81
CA GLN A 82 5.99 -4.17 -13.09
C GLN A 82 7.42 -3.79 -13.54
N SER A 83 8.28 -3.25 -12.66
CA SER A 83 9.70 -2.95 -12.94
C SER A 83 10.48 -4.19 -13.38
N VAL A 84 10.33 -5.32 -12.66
CA VAL A 84 10.98 -6.60 -13.01
C VAL A 84 10.56 -7.08 -14.40
N ILE A 85 9.26 -6.99 -14.72
CA ILE A 85 8.74 -7.30 -16.06
C ILE A 85 9.43 -6.39 -17.11
N SER A 86 9.58 -5.10 -16.83
CA SER A 86 10.26 -4.14 -17.73
C SER A 86 11.71 -4.52 -18.01
N TYR A 87 12.45 -4.97 -16.99
CA TYR A 87 13.84 -5.40 -17.13
C TYR A 87 13.93 -6.65 -18.00
N LYS A 88 13.02 -7.61 -17.83
CA LYS A 88 12.97 -8.81 -18.68
C LYS A 88 12.54 -8.50 -20.13
N SER A 89 11.80 -7.42 -20.37
CA SER A 89 11.42 -6.97 -21.71
C SER A 89 12.54 -6.21 -22.46
N CYS A 90 13.63 -5.82 -21.78
CA CYS A 90 14.80 -5.22 -22.42
C CYS A 90 15.68 -6.29 -23.09
N PRO A 91 16.31 -6.02 -24.24
CA PRO A 91 16.25 -4.78 -25.04
C PRO A 91 15.16 -4.77 -26.13
N GLN A 92 14.43 -5.88 -26.32
CA GLN A 92 13.54 -6.09 -27.47
C GLN A 92 12.33 -5.13 -27.52
N TRP A 93 11.74 -4.78 -26.37
CA TRP A 93 10.48 -4.04 -26.31
C TRP A 93 10.50 -2.79 -25.43
N ASN A 94 11.54 -2.61 -24.62
CA ASN A 94 11.64 -1.52 -23.65
C ASN A 94 13.04 -0.89 -23.71
N SER A 95 13.12 0.44 -23.64
CA SER A 95 14.40 1.15 -23.57
C SER A 95 14.97 1.09 -22.15
N LEU A 96 16.30 1.03 -22.02
CA LEU A 96 17.01 1.06 -20.73
C LEU A 96 16.62 2.27 -19.88
N SER A 97 16.29 3.40 -20.51
CA SER A 97 15.81 4.62 -19.83
C SER A 97 14.49 4.39 -19.08
N THR A 98 13.53 3.71 -19.71
CA THR A 98 12.25 3.35 -19.04
C THR A 98 12.48 2.39 -17.88
N CYS A 99 13.49 1.53 -17.97
CA CYS A 99 13.88 0.64 -16.89
C CYS A 99 14.39 1.40 -15.65
N HIS A 100 15.30 2.36 -15.87
CA HIS A 100 15.83 3.21 -14.81
C HIS A 100 14.75 4.06 -14.15
N VAL A 101 13.86 4.66 -14.95
CA VAL A 101 12.74 5.47 -14.42
C VAL A 101 11.82 4.62 -13.53
N ARG A 102 11.50 3.39 -13.95
CA ARG A 102 10.65 2.49 -13.15
C ARG A 102 11.34 2.03 -11.87
N MET A 103 12.65 1.78 -11.92
CA MET A 103 13.44 1.46 -10.73
C MET A 103 13.47 2.63 -9.75
N ALA A 104 13.69 3.85 -10.24
CA ALA A 104 13.64 5.07 -9.43
C ALA A 104 12.27 5.28 -8.77
N ILE A 105 11.17 5.12 -9.52
CA ILE A 105 9.81 5.21 -8.97
C ILE A 105 9.57 4.14 -7.90
N SER A 106 10.05 2.91 -8.11
CA SER A 106 9.91 1.85 -7.10
C SER A 106 10.73 2.16 -5.85
N ALA A 107 11.93 2.70 -5.98
CA ALA A 107 12.78 3.09 -4.84
C ALA A 107 12.14 4.22 -4.03
N VAL A 108 11.60 5.24 -4.70
CA VAL A 108 10.84 6.33 -4.05
C VAL A 108 9.60 5.78 -3.35
N SER A 109 8.90 4.83 -3.97
CA SER A 109 7.72 4.20 -3.39
C SER A 109 8.06 3.38 -2.14
N CYS A 110 9.15 2.59 -2.17
CA CYS A 110 9.66 1.88 -0.99
C CYS A 110 10.05 2.85 0.13
N ALA A 111 10.73 3.95 -0.21
CA ALA A 111 11.09 4.97 0.76
C ALA A 111 9.84 5.63 1.40
N ALA A 112 8.76 5.82 0.66
CA ALA A 112 7.51 6.39 1.17
C ALA A 112 6.76 5.47 2.13
N VAL A 113 6.94 4.14 2.03
CA VAL A 113 6.33 3.17 2.95
C VAL A 113 7.00 3.20 4.34
N VAL A 114 8.29 3.52 4.42
CA VAL A 114 9.04 3.51 5.69
C VAL A 114 8.46 4.49 6.73
N PRO A 115 8.22 5.79 6.42
CA PRO A 115 7.55 6.71 7.32
C PRO A 115 6.15 6.25 7.72
N MET A 116 5.39 5.67 6.78
CA MET A 116 4.03 5.21 7.04
C MET A 116 4.02 4.08 8.08
N ILE A 117 4.90 3.08 7.91
CA ILE A 117 5.03 1.97 8.86
C ILE A 117 5.55 2.48 10.21
N ALA A 118 6.53 3.38 10.21
CA ALA A 118 7.08 3.96 11.44
C ALA A 118 6.01 4.72 12.23
N CYS A 119 5.25 5.61 11.58
CA CYS A 119 4.16 6.34 12.20
C CYS A 119 3.06 5.41 12.73
N ALA A 120 2.64 4.40 11.96
CA ALA A 120 1.64 3.42 12.41
C ALA A 120 2.11 2.63 13.64
N SER A 121 3.40 2.25 13.67
CA SER A 121 4.01 1.51 14.78
C SER A 121 4.08 2.37 16.05
N LEU A 122 4.48 3.63 15.93
CA LEU A 122 4.53 4.58 17.05
C LEU A 122 3.13 4.84 17.64
N ILE A 123 2.10 4.96 16.80
CA ILE A 123 0.71 5.13 17.25
C ILE A 123 0.22 3.88 17.99
N SER A 124 0.55 2.68 17.52
CA SER A 124 0.20 1.43 18.24
C SER A 124 0.87 1.33 19.60
N ILE A 125 2.16 1.68 19.70
CA ILE A 125 2.90 1.64 20.98
C ILE A 125 2.29 2.64 21.96
N THR A 126 2.07 3.89 21.53
CA THR A 126 1.45 4.92 22.40
C THR A 126 0.02 4.56 22.83
N LYS A 127 -0.75 3.86 21.99
CA LYS A 127 -2.09 3.33 22.36
C LYS A 127 -2.01 2.17 23.36
N LEU A 128 -1.00 1.30 23.26
CA LEU A 128 -0.77 0.22 24.22
C LEU A 128 -0.37 0.78 25.59
N GLU A 129 0.52 1.77 25.60
CA GLU A 129 0.92 2.49 26.81
C GLU A 129 -0.23 3.32 27.41
N TRP A 130 -1.14 3.78 26.56
CA TRP A 130 -2.39 4.44 26.93
C TRP A 130 -3.57 3.46 26.98
N ASN A 131 -3.43 2.29 27.60
CA ASN A 131 -4.61 1.47 27.89
C ASN A 131 -5.28 1.96 29.19
N PRO A 132 -6.43 2.66 29.13
CA PRO A 132 -7.06 3.30 30.29
C PRO A 132 -7.65 2.33 31.29
N LYS A 133 -7.75 1.02 30.98
CA LYS A 133 -8.16 -0.01 31.96
C LYS A 133 -7.16 -0.13 33.10
N GLU A 134 -5.87 0.12 32.85
CA GLU A 134 -4.87 0.10 33.92
C GLU A 134 -4.91 1.43 34.69
N LYS A 135 -5.02 2.57 33.99
CA LYS A 135 -5.14 3.88 34.66
C LYS A 135 -6.40 4.00 35.52
N SER A 136 -7.55 3.46 35.11
CA SER A 136 -8.78 3.49 35.90
C SER A 136 -8.74 2.54 37.09
N VAL A 137 -8.12 1.36 36.93
CA VAL A 137 -7.88 0.44 38.04
C VAL A 137 -6.95 1.11 39.04
N THR A 138 -5.78 1.61 38.64
CA THR A 138 -4.81 2.28 39.53
C THR A 138 -5.40 3.49 40.24
N LEU A 139 -6.19 4.33 39.55
CA LEU A 139 -6.87 5.47 40.17
C LEU A 139 -7.91 5.03 41.21
N ARG A 140 -8.65 3.95 40.95
CA ARG A 140 -9.63 3.39 41.89
C ARG A 140 -8.95 2.83 43.15
N ILE A 141 -7.82 2.12 43.00
CA ILE A 141 -7.06 1.62 44.17
C ILE A 141 -6.50 2.78 44.99
N SER A 142 -5.97 3.82 44.32
CA SER A 142 -5.44 5.00 45.03
C SER A 142 -6.52 5.79 45.77
N THR A 143 -7.75 5.87 45.24
CA THR A 143 -8.87 6.48 45.97
C THR A 143 -9.33 5.62 47.14
N GLU A 144 -9.40 4.30 46.99
CA GLU A 144 -9.85 3.38 48.05
C GLU A 144 -8.86 3.36 49.24
N ILE A 145 -7.54 3.42 48.98
CA ILE A 145 -6.52 3.47 50.04
C ILE A 145 -6.51 4.84 50.78
N ASN A 146 -6.94 5.92 50.12
CA ASN A 146 -6.96 7.26 50.72
C ASN A 146 -8.23 7.52 51.56
N ASP A 147 -9.27 6.70 51.42
CA ASP A 147 -10.47 6.75 52.27
C ASP A 147 -10.36 5.85 53.52
N ASP A 148 -9.35 4.97 53.60
CA ASP A 148 -9.10 4.05 54.74
C ASP A 148 -8.02 4.55 55.75
N ILE A 149 -7.50 5.77 55.59
CA ILE A 149 -6.51 6.42 56.50
C ILE A 149 -7.12 7.58 57.28
#